data_AF-A0A9X1RG32-F1
#
_entry.id   AF-A0A9X1RG32-F1
#
_cell.length_a   1.000
_cell.length_b   1.000
_cell.length_c   1.000
_cell.angle_alpha   90.00
_cell.angle_beta   90.00
_cell.angle_gamma   90.00
#
_symmetry.space_group_name_H-M   'P 1'
#
loop_
_entity.id
_entity.type
_entity.pdbx_description
1 polymer ?
#
loop_
_entity_poly.entity_id
_entity_poly.type
_entity_poly.pdbx_seq_one_letter_code
_entity_poly.pdbx_strand_id
1 'polypeptide(L)'
;MRNDWLMPEITLLRENYATARSCEELMALFPRHTPNSVRRMAQKERLSRPFAGVVKFRPGRDRLLKLLEKYGSLTTEQIADHLDLTHRGAANIVREYRVDLRVVGWVPPPQKGKWAARFAIANGLPDVPKPFAPKGTRSGGGRRANPFAAAAGLVTVPTGQPGRIYEQDMTGESLQGRSRKLTEAA
;
A
#
# COMPACT_ATOMS: atom_id res chain seq x y z
N MET A 1 16.25 -25.21 7.15
CA MET A 1 16.26 -25.41 8.62
C MET A 1 15.64 -24.20 9.29
N ARG A 2 14.65 -24.37 10.17
CA ARG A 2 14.14 -23.29 11.02
C ARG A 2 15.18 -23.03 12.11
N ASN A 3 15.77 -21.83 12.13
CA ASN A 3 16.59 -21.39 13.24
C ASN A 3 15.67 -20.81 14.30
N ASP A 4 15.21 -21.70 15.18
CA ASP A 4 14.43 -21.30 16.34
C ASP A 4 15.35 -20.58 17.33
N TRP A 5 14.82 -19.51 17.91
CA TRP A 5 15.56 -18.67 18.85
C TRP A 5 15.54 -19.31 20.24
N LEU A 6 16.72 -19.45 20.82
CA LEU A 6 16.85 -19.94 22.18
C LEU A 6 16.62 -18.78 23.16
N MET A 7 16.03 -19.08 24.33
CA MET A 7 15.88 -18.09 25.41
C MET A 7 17.18 -17.34 25.76
N PRO A 8 18.35 -18.00 25.91
CA PRO A 8 19.61 -17.28 26.14
C PRO A 8 20.00 -16.33 25.00
N GLU A 9 19.70 -16.66 23.73
CA GLU A 9 19.95 -15.76 22.61
C GLU A 9 19.05 -14.53 22.65
N ILE A 10 17.80 -14.69 23.10
CA ILE A 10 16.86 -13.58 23.27
C ILE A 10 17.32 -12.66 24.40
N THR A 11 17.78 -13.22 25.53
CA THR A 11 18.34 -12.43 26.64
C THR A 11 19.57 -11.64 26.19
N LEU A 12 20.51 -12.31 25.52
CA LEU A 12 21.70 -11.66 24.96
C LEU A 12 21.34 -10.54 23.98
N LEU A 13 20.27 -10.72 23.19
CA LEU A 13 19.77 -9.72 22.26
C LEU A 13 19.23 -8.50 23.02
N ARG A 14 18.45 -8.68 24.08
CA ARG A 14 17.90 -7.58 24.88
C ARG A 14 19.00 -6.71 25.51
N GLU A 15 20.08 -7.34 25.96
CA GLU A 15 21.20 -6.65 26.59
C GLU A 15 22.06 -5.87 25.58
N ASN A 16 22.34 -6.46 24.42
CA ASN A 16 23.36 -5.96 23.51
C ASN A 16 22.80 -5.21 22.29
N TYR A 17 21.50 -5.33 22.00
CA TYR A 17 20.94 -4.76 20.76
C TYR A 17 21.04 -3.23 20.73
N ALA A 18 20.73 -2.55 21.83
CA ALA A 18 20.77 -1.09 21.91
C ALA A 18 22.18 -0.51 21.97
N THR A 19 23.13 -1.26 22.54
CA THR A 19 24.51 -0.81 22.82
C THR A 19 25.49 -1.12 21.69
N ALA A 20 25.21 -2.13 20.86
CA ALA A 20 26.07 -2.47 19.72
C ALA A 20 26.29 -1.25 18.81
N ARG A 21 27.53 -1.02 18.39
CA ARG A 21 27.92 0.13 17.57
C ARG A 21 27.67 -0.11 16.09
N SER A 22 27.87 -1.35 15.63
CA SER A 22 27.69 -1.74 14.22
C SER A 22 26.76 -2.94 14.07
N CYS A 23 26.42 -3.29 12.83
CA CYS A 23 25.72 -4.55 12.56
C CYS A 23 26.66 -5.74 12.70
N GLU A 24 27.95 -5.58 12.37
CA GLU A 24 28.96 -6.65 12.39
C GLU A 24 29.24 -7.15 13.81
N GLU A 25 29.40 -6.23 14.76
CA GLU A 25 29.57 -6.55 16.18
C GLU A 25 28.38 -7.36 16.71
N LEU A 26 27.18 -6.99 16.28
CA LEU A 26 25.96 -7.70 16.63
C LEU A 26 25.87 -9.08 15.96
N MET A 27 26.37 -9.22 14.73
CA MET A 27 26.41 -10.52 14.05
C MET A 27 27.44 -11.48 14.66
N ALA A 28 28.55 -10.97 15.22
CA ALA A 28 29.54 -11.79 15.92
C ALA A 28 28.93 -12.49 17.15
N LEU A 29 27.96 -11.88 17.83
CA LEU A 29 27.23 -12.46 18.97
C LEU A 29 26.20 -13.52 18.54
N PHE A 30 25.75 -13.51 17.28
CA PHE A 30 24.70 -14.40 16.77
C PHE A 30 25.13 -15.11 15.48
N PRO A 31 26.18 -15.97 15.50
CA PRO A 31 26.73 -16.60 14.30
C PRO A 31 25.74 -17.55 13.60
N ARG A 32 24.73 -18.05 14.34
CA ARG A 32 23.67 -18.91 13.80
C ARG A 32 22.59 -18.14 13.05
N HIS A 33 22.45 -16.84 13.28
CA HIS A 33 21.36 -16.04 12.74
C HIS A 33 21.85 -15.17 11.59
N THR A 34 20.95 -14.83 10.68
CA THR A 34 21.23 -13.83 9.63
C THR A 34 20.89 -12.43 10.14
N PRO A 35 21.45 -11.36 9.56
CA PRO A 35 21.14 -9.98 9.98
C PRO A 35 19.64 -9.66 9.94
N ASN A 36 18.92 -10.22 8.96
CA ASN A 36 17.47 -10.06 8.86
C ASN A 36 16.71 -10.83 9.95
N SER A 37 17.18 -12.01 10.36
CA SER A 37 16.60 -12.77 11.48
C SER A 37 16.72 -11.97 12.78
N VAL A 38 17.91 -11.45 13.07
CA VAL A 38 18.17 -10.68 14.28
C VAL A 38 17.35 -9.38 14.31
N ARG A 39 17.26 -8.66 13.19
CA ARG A 39 16.41 -7.46 13.09
C ARG A 39 14.93 -7.78 13.32
N ARG A 40 14.42 -8.88 12.76
CA ARG A 40 13.02 -9.31 12.96
C ARG A 40 12.75 -9.71 14.41
N MET A 41 13.69 -10.41 15.05
CA MET A 41 13.54 -10.77 16.47
C MET A 41 13.60 -9.53 17.36
N ALA A 42 14.51 -8.61 17.11
CA ALA A 42 14.57 -7.36 17.85
C ALA A 42 13.29 -6.51 17.70
N GLN A 43 12.70 -6.47 16.50
CA GLN A 43 11.39 -5.85 16.29
C GLN A 43 10.27 -6.54 17.08
N LYS A 44 10.28 -7.89 17.13
CA LYS A 44 9.33 -8.67 17.92
C LYS A 44 9.47 -8.38 19.43
N GLU A 45 10.70 -8.26 19.91
CA GLU A 45 11.06 -7.89 21.30
C GLU A 45 10.95 -6.38 21.58
N ARG A 46 10.51 -5.57 20.59
CA ARG A 46 10.36 -4.11 20.68
C ARG A 46 11.65 -3.38 21.08
N LEU A 47 12.80 -3.94 20.73
CA LEU A 47 14.11 -3.34 20.98
C LEU A 47 14.40 -2.27 19.92
N SER A 48 14.89 -1.11 20.37
CA SER A 48 15.27 0.00 19.50
C SER A 48 16.77 0.25 19.59
N ARG A 49 17.38 0.62 18.45
CA ARG A 49 18.76 1.11 18.40
C ARG A 49 18.76 2.62 18.26
N PRO A 50 19.68 3.33 18.94
CA PRO A 50 19.88 4.74 18.68
C PRO A 50 20.20 4.91 17.19
N PHE A 51 19.41 5.72 16.51
CA PHE A 51 19.59 5.98 15.08
C PHE A 51 20.89 6.76 14.94
N ALA A 52 21.98 6.10 14.54
CA ALA A 52 23.26 6.76 14.30
C ALA A 52 23.14 7.69 13.10
N GLY A 53 22.74 8.94 13.34
CA GLY A 53 23.12 10.13 12.59
C GLY A 53 22.91 10.18 11.06
N VAL A 54 22.27 9.19 10.42
CA VAL A 54 21.98 9.29 8.99
C VAL A 54 20.80 10.24 8.81
N VAL A 55 21.12 11.53 8.83
CA VAL A 55 20.27 12.58 8.29
C VAL A 55 20.14 12.26 6.81
N LYS A 56 19.11 11.51 6.45
CA LYS A 56 18.80 11.27 5.04
C LYS A 56 18.61 12.65 4.43
N PHE A 57 19.51 13.05 3.53
CA PHE A 57 19.34 14.25 2.74
C PHE A 57 17.99 14.15 2.04
N ARG A 58 17.03 14.96 2.50
CA ARG A 58 15.77 15.17 1.82
C ARG A 58 15.84 16.57 1.26
N PRO A 59 15.70 16.78 -0.05
CA PRO A 59 15.52 18.12 -0.57
C PRO A 59 14.31 18.72 0.15
N GLY A 60 14.56 19.83 0.82
CA GLY A 60 13.57 20.47 1.67
C GLY A 60 12.37 20.96 0.85
N ARG A 61 11.27 21.19 1.57
CA ARG A 61 10.03 21.84 1.08
C ARG A 61 10.29 22.96 0.07
N ASP A 62 11.24 23.83 0.37
CA ASP A 62 11.54 25.01 -0.45
C ASP A 62 12.04 24.66 -1.86
N ARG A 63 12.80 23.56 -2.01
CA ARG A 63 13.26 23.11 -3.34
C ARG A 63 12.09 22.60 -4.18
N LEU A 64 11.16 21.88 -3.56
CA LEU A 64 9.96 21.42 -4.24
C LEU A 64 9.09 22.61 -4.68
N LEU A 65 8.89 23.59 -3.79
CA LEU A 65 8.07 24.77 -4.12
C LEU A 65 8.72 25.59 -5.23
N LYS A 66 10.03 25.90 -5.14
CA LYS A 66 10.76 26.60 -6.22
C LYS A 66 10.70 25.86 -7.56
N LEU A 67 10.76 24.53 -7.53
CA LEU A 67 10.61 23.71 -8.72
C LEU A 67 9.22 23.90 -9.35
N LEU A 68 8.18 23.84 -8.53
CA LEU A 68 6.80 24.01 -9.00
C LEU A 68 6.48 25.45 -9.39
N GLU A 69 7.10 26.46 -8.78
CA GLU A 69 7.02 27.85 -9.24
C GLU A 69 7.62 28.00 -10.64
N LYS A 70 8.76 27.34 -10.89
CA LYS A 70 9.45 27.41 -12.18
C LYS A 70 8.72 26.70 -13.32
N TYR A 71 8.20 25.49 -13.06
CA TYR A 71 7.61 24.63 -14.10
C TYR A 71 6.08 24.55 -14.07
N GLY A 72 5.44 25.18 -13.08
CA GLY A 72 3.99 25.25 -12.91
C GLY A 72 3.36 23.96 -12.39
N SER A 73 3.44 22.86 -13.16
CA SER A 73 2.90 21.57 -12.72
C SER A 73 3.69 20.37 -13.23
N LEU A 74 4.05 19.47 -12.31
CA LEU A 74 4.92 18.32 -12.58
C LEU A 74 4.35 17.02 -12.00
N THR A 75 4.68 15.89 -12.63
CA THR A 75 4.40 14.56 -12.07
C THR A 75 5.46 14.16 -11.04
N THR A 76 5.17 13.14 -10.23
CA THR A 76 6.15 12.60 -9.28
C THR A 76 7.45 12.12 -9.95
N GLU A 77 7.37 11.58 -11.17
CA GLU A 77 8.54 11.17 -11.95
C GLU A 77 9.39 12.38 -12.34
N GLN A 78 8.78 13.43 -12.89
CA GLN A 78 9.49 14.66 -13.25
C GLN A 78 10.09 15.35 -12.02
N ILE A 79 9.39 15.33 -10.88
CA ILE A 79 9.93 15.83 -9.61
C ILE A 79 11.14 15.01 -9.16
N ALA A 80 11.12 13.69 -9.37
CA ALA A 80 12.24 12.82 -9.05
C ALA A 80 13.46 13.14 -9.92
N ASP A 81 13.25 13.31 -11.23
CA ASP A 81 14.31 13.63 -12.20
C ASP A 81 14.95 15.00 -11.92
N HIS A 82 14.15 16.03 -11.61
CA HIS A 82 14.68 17.37 -11.34
C HIS A 82 15.35 17.55 -9.97
N LEU A 83 15.01 16.71 -8.99
CA LEU A 83 15.58 16.78 -7.64
C LEU A 83 16.66 15.71 -7.39
N ASP A 84 17.05 14.96 -8.41
CA ASP A 84 17.97 13.82 -8.33
C ASP A 84 17.57 12.81 -7.22
N LEU A 85 16.28 12.49 -7.17
CA LEU A 85 15.71 11.57 -6.19
C LEU A 85 15.26 10.27 -6.83
N THR A 86 15.22 9.23 -6.01
CA THR A 86 14.41 8.05 -6.35
C THR A 86 12.93 8.45 -6.43
N HIS A 87 12.16 7.79 -7.29
CA HIS A 87 10.70 7.97 -7.36
C HIS A 87 10.02 7.83 -5.98
N ARG A 88 10.49 6.90 -5.14
CA ARG A 88 9.99 6.74 -3.76
C ARG A 88 10.32 7.94 -2.88
N GLY A 89 11.49 8.54 -3.04
CA GLY A 89 11.87 9.79 -2.37
C GLY A 89 10.94 10.94 -2.75
N ALA A 90 10.75 11.17 -4.05
CA ALA A 90 9.82 12.18 -4.55
C ALA A 90 8.37 11.94 -4.08
N ALA A 91 7.89 10.70 -4.12
CA ALA A 91 6.56 10.33 -3.63
C ALA A 91 6.39 10.60 -2.12
N ASN A 92 7.44 10.38 -1.32
CA ASN A 92 7.41 10.70 0.10
C ASN A 92 7.34 12.21 0.34
N ILE A 93 8.11 13.01 -0.42
CA ILE A 93 8.12 14.48 -0.32
C ILE A 93 6.75 15.05 -0.68
N VAL A 94 6.17 14.60 -1.80
CA VAL A 94 4.82 15.02 -2.23
C VAL A 94 3.76 14.66 -1.20
N ARG A 95 3.89 13.50 -0.56
CA ARG A 95 2.97 13.07 0.51
C ARG A 95 3.15 13.88 1.80
N GLU A 96 4.39 14.21 2.15
CA GLU A 96 4.75 14.96 3.36
C GLU A 96 4.28 16.42 3.27
N TYR A 97 4.54 17.08 2.14
CA TYR A 97 4.12 18.47 1.89
C TYR A 97 2.80 18.57 1.13
N ARG A 98 1.91 17.60 1.33
CA ARG A 98 0.66 17.50 0.56
C ARG A 98 -0.27 18.71 0.74
N VAL A 99 -0.15 19.38 1.89
CA VAL A 99 -0.92 20.60 2.24
C VAL A 99 -0.58 21.77 1.31
N ASP A 100 0.67 21.87 0.87
CA ASP A 100 1.15 22.95 0.01
C ASP A 100 0.90 22.67 -1.49
N LEU A 101 0.39 21.49 -1.80
CA LEU A 101 0.25 20.97 -3.15
C LEU A 101 -1.22 20.74 -3.49
N ARG A 102 -1.54 20.83 -4.77
CA ARG A 102 -2.82 20.38 -5.32
C ARG A 102 -2.61 19.55 -6.58
N VAL A 103 -3.57 18.67 -6.85
CA VAL A 103 -3.62 17.92 -8.10
C VAL A 103 -4.35 18.75 -9.15
N VAL A 104 -3.61 19.21 -10.16
CA VAL A 104 -4.16 20.04 -11.26
C VAL A 104 -4.63 19.18 -12.43
N GLY A 105 -4.15 17.94 -12.52
CA GLY A 105 -4.53 17.03 -13.58
C GLY A 105 -3.90 15.67 -13.43
N TRP A 106 -4.17 14.82 -14.42
CA TRP A 106 -3.74 13.43 -14.41
C TRP A 106 -3.13 13.06 -15.76
N VAL A 107 -1.97 12.43 -15.73
CA VAL A 107 -1.31 11.88 -16.91
C VAL A 107 -1.71 10.41 -17.04
N PRO A 108 -2.20 9.97 -18.22
CA PRO A 108 -2.50 8.58 -18.45
C PRO A 108 -1.20 7.75 -18.38
N PRO A 109 -1.24 6.55 -17.78
CA PRO A 109 -0.08 5.67 -17.79
C PRO A 109 0.25 5.26 -19.24
N PRO A 110 1.53 5.16 -19.63
CA PRO A 110 1.91 4.75 -20.98
C PRO A 110 1.50 3.31 -21.31
N GLN A 111 1.28 2.47 -20.29
CA GLN A 111 0.79 1.09 -20.42
C GLN A 111 -0.30 0.81 -19.37
N LYS A 112 -0.63 -0.47 -19.10
CA LYS A 112 -1.51 -0.88 -17.99
C LYS A 112 -0.89 -0.43 -16.65
N GLY A 113 -1.34 0.71 -16.14
CA GLY A 113 -0.77 1.32 -14.95
C GLY A 113 -1.75 2.20 -14.20
N LYS A 114 -1.22 2.92 -13.20
CA LYS A 114 -2.00 3.93 -12.46
C LYS A 114 -1.78 5.29 -13.12
N TRP A 115 -2.86 6.05 -13.26
CA TRP A 115 -2.78 7.47 -13.60
C TRP A 115 -1.83 8.20 -12.65
N ALA A 116 -0.93 9.00 -13.20
CA ALA A 116 0.01 9.83 -12.45
C ALA A 116 -0.61 11.21 -12.21
N ALA A 117 -0.58 11.69 -10.97
CA ALA A 117 -1.06 13.03 -10.65
C ALA A 117 -0.03 14.08 -11.07
N ARG A 118 -0.52 15.21 -11.60
CA ARG A 118 0.27 16.44 -11.78
C ARG A 118 0.05 17.34 -10.59
N PHE A 119 1.13 17.64 -9.87
CA PHE A 119 1.13 18.50 -8.71
C PHE A 119 1.52 19.92 -9.10
N ALA A 120 0.83 20.89 -8.51
CA ALA A 120 1.20 22.30 -8.52
C ALA A 120 1.06 22.88 -7.11
N ILE A 121 1.49 24.12 -6.92
CA ILE A 121 1.29 24.84 -5.66
C ILE A 121 -0.21 25.02 -5.40
N ALA A 122 -0.61 24.78 -4.15
CA ALA A 122 -1.97 24.99 -3.70
C ALA A 122 -2.34 26.48 -3.80
N ASN A 123 -3.47 26.76 -4.45
CA ASN A 123 -3.98 28.12 -4.67
C ASN A 123 -5.43 28.27 -4.13
N GLY A 124 -5.80 27.45 -3.14
CA GLY A 124 -7.14 27.43 -2.55
C GLY A 124 -8.21 26.67 -3.36
N LEU A 125 -7.89 26.22 -4.58
CA LEU A 125 -8.81 25.39 -5.37
C LEU A 125 -8.76 23.91 -4.94
N PRO A 126 -9.90 23.19 -5.02
CA PRO A 126 -9.93 21.75 -4.74
C PRO A 126 -9.13 20.95 -5.78
N ASP A 127 -8.73 19.74 -5.39
CA ASP A 127 -8.04 18.81 -6.29
C ASP A 127 -8.94 18.35 -7.45
N VAL A 128 -8.32 18.20 -8.62
CA VAL A 128 -9.02 17.63 -9.77
C VAL A 128 -9.31 16.15 -9.52
N PRO A 129 -10.58 15.72 -9.66
CA PRO A 129 -10.95 14.33 -9.42
C PRO A 129 -10.20 13.40 -10.38
N LYS A 130 -9.87 12.21 -9.88
CA LYS A 130 -9.16 11.22 -10.68
C LYS A 130 -10.06 10.72 -11.81
N PRO A 131 -9.61 10.76 -13.08
CA PRO A 131 -10.48 10.54 -14.25
C PRO A 131 -11.13 9.15 -14.26
N PHE A 132 -10.40 8.10 -13.89
CA PHE A 132 -10.99 6.77 -13.70
C PHE A 132 -10.25 5.99 -12.61
N ALA A 133 -11.02 5.38 -11.70
CA ALA A 133 -10.55 4.19 -11.01
C ALA A 133 -10.73 3.00 -11.96
N PRO A 134 -9.69 2.19 -12.25
CA PRO A 134 -9.91 0.98 -13.03
C PRO A 134 -11.01 0.15 -12.36
N LYS A 135 -12.06 -0.21 -13.12
CA LYS A 135 -13.12 -1.13 -12.67
C LYS A 135 -12.42 -2.38 -12.07
N GLY A 136 -12.40 -2.49 -10.75
CA GLY A 136 -11.75 -3.61 -10.05
C GLY A 136 -10.78 -3.22 -8.94
N THR A 137 -10.35 -1.96 -8.79
CA THR A 137 -9.72 -1.54 -7.53
C THR A 137 -10.80 -1.45 -6.46
N ARG A 138 -11.09 -2.58 -5.81
CA ARG A 138 -11.92 -2.64 -4.60
C ARG A 138 -11.30 -1.70 -3.57
N SER A 139 -11.79 -0.48 -3.50
CA SER A 139 -11.50 0.47 -2.44
C SER A 139 -12.05 -0.11 -1.15
N GLY A 140 -11.17 -0.56 -0.27
CA GLY A 140 -11.52 -0.91 1.10
C GLY A 140 -12.35 -2.17 1.25
N GLY A 141 -11.70 -3.24 1.72
CA GLY A 141 -12.37 -4.23 2.56
C GLY A 141 -13.60 -4.88 1.95
N GLY A 142 -13.41 -5.72 0.93
CA GLY A 142 -14.19 -6.95 0.91
C GLY A 142 -13.81 -7.75 2.15
N ARG A 143 -14.38 -7.40 3.32
CA ARG A 143 -14.44 -8.32 4.46
C ARG A 143 -14.90 -9.63 3.83
N ARG A 144 -14.11 -10.69 3.98
CA ARG A 144 -14.55 -12.03 3.57
C ARG A 144 -15.86 -12.24 4.32
N ALA A 145 -16.98 -12.03 3.64
CA ALA A 145 -18.28 -12.22 4.24
C ALA A 145 -18.30 -13.68 4.64
N ASN A 146 -18.46 -13.95 5.94
CA ASN A 146 -18.54 -15.31 6.42
C ASN A 146 -19.73 -15.96 5.69
N PRO A 147 -19.52 -17.00 4.87
CA PRO A 147 -20.60 -17.60 4.09
C PRO A 147 -21.71 -18.17 4.96
N PHE A 148 -21.43 -18.42 6.25
CA PHE A 148 -22.38 -18.92 7.23
C PHE A 148 -23.00 -17.82 8.12
N ALA A 149 -22.74 -16.53 7.85
CA ALA A 149 -23.25 -15.46 8.70
C ALA A 149 -24.79 -15.43 8.79
N ALA A 150 -25.49 -15.83 7.72
CA ALA A 150 -26.94 -16.00 7.72
C ALA A 150 -27.38 -17.18 8.60
N ALA A 151 -26.72 -18.34 8.47
CA ALA A 151 -27.02 -19.52 9.29
C ALA A 151 -26.69 -19.30 10.78
N ALA A 152 -25.67 -18.50 11.07
CA ALA A 152 -25.28 -18.09 12.42
C ALA A 152 -26.17 -16.97 12.99
N GLY A 153 -27.18 -16.49 12.27
CA GLY A 153 -28.06 -15.41 12.70
C GLY A 153 -27.41 -14.02 12.79
N LEU A 154 -26.20 -13.86 12.25
CA LEU A 154 -25.41 -12.62 12.30
C LEU A 154 -25.80 -11.62 11.21
N VAL A 155 -26.52 -12.07 10.17
CA VAL A 155 -27.02 -11.24 9.07
C VAL A 155 -28.48 -11.56 8.81
N THR A 156 -29.34 -10.54 8.81
CA THR A 156 -30.75 -10.67 8.46
C THR A 156 -30.87 -11.00 6.97
N VAL A 157 -31.46 -12.16 6.66
CA VAL A 157 -31.76 -12.56 5.28
C VAL A 157 -32.92 -11.70 4.79
N PRO A 158 -32.76 -10.93 3.69
CA PRO A 158 -33.87 -10.17 3.13
C PRO A 158 -34.96 -11.15 2.66
N THR A 159 -36.14 -11.04 3.25
CA THR A 159 -37.32 -11.81 2.86
C THR A 159 -38.13 -11.04 1.80
N GLY A 160 -38.63 -11.72 0.78
CA GLY A 160 -39.55 -11.14 -0.21
C GLY A 160 -38.92 -10.57 -1.49
N GLN A 161 -37.60 -10.61 -1.67
CA GLN A 161 -36.96 -10.33 -2.96
C GLN A 161 -36.45 -11.63 -3.59
N PRO A 162 -36.90 -12.03 -4.80
CA PRO A 162 -36.36 -13.19 -5.48
C PRO A 162 -34.89 -12.97 -5.79
N GLY A 163 -34.03 -13.80 -5.21
CA GLY A 163 -32.59 -13.80 -5.49
C GLY A 163 -32.28 -14.31 -6.90
N ARG A 164 -31.04 -14.14 -7.35
CA ARG A 164 -30.56 -14.80 -8.57
C ARG A 164 -30.35 -16.29 -8.27
N ILE A 165 -31.20 -17.14 -8.86
CA ILE A 165 -31.02 -18.59 -8.88
C ILE A 165 -30.14 -18.91 -10.08
N TYR A 166 -28.98 -19.52 -9.84
CA TYR A 166 -28.14 -20.05 -10.92
C TYR A 166 -28.44 -21.54 -11.03
N GLU A 167 -29.14 -21.92 -12.10
CA GLU A 167 -29.39 -23.31 -12.42
C GLU A 167 -28.14 -23.86 -13.13
N GLN A 168 -27.52 -24.88 -12.54
CA GLN A 168 -26.41 -25.61 -13.15
C GLN A 168 -26.96 -26.86 -13.79
N ASP A 169 -26.99 -26.86 -15.11
CA ASP A 169 -27.34 -28.03 -15.89
C ASP A 169 -26.20 -29.06 -15.81
N MET A 170 -26.49 -30.24 -15.24
CA MET A 170 -25.49 -31.29 -14.99
C MET A 170 -25.33 -32.24 -16.18
N THR A 171 -26.13 -32.06 -17.24
CA THR A 171 -25.96 -32.74 -18.52
C THR A 171 -24.89 -32.01 -19.33
N GLY A 172 -23.68 -32.59 -19.34
CA GLY A 172 -22.55 -32.02 -20.06
C GLY A 172 -22.79 -32.00 -21.57
N GLU A 173 -23.29 -30.88 -22.11
CA GLU A 173 -23.11 -30.53 -23.51
C GLU A 173 -23.25 -29.02 -23.76
N SER A 174 -22.11 -28.39 -24.06
CA SER A 174 -21.93 -27.10 -24.74
C SER A 174 -22.38 -25.79 -24.05
N LEU A 175 -21.36 -24.96 -23.76
CA LEU A 175 -21.45 -23.56 -23.37
C LEU A 175 -22.06 -22.71 -24.51
N GLN A 176 -23.30 -22.26 -24.35
CA GLN A 176 -23.77 -20.99 -24.92
C GLN A 176 -24.90 -20.42 -24.06
N GLY A 177 -24.54 -19.55 -23.11
CA GLY A 177 -25.47 -18.89 -22.21
C GLY A 177 -26.49 -18.03 -22.96
N ARG A 178 -27.71 -18.54 -23.13
CA ARG A 178 -28.87 -17.75 -23.56
C ARG A 178 -29.67 -17.36 -22.32
N SER A 179 -29.52 -16.10 -21.92
CA SER A 179 -30.37 -15.48 -20.91
C SER A 179 -31.78 -15.30 -21.48
N ARG A 180 -32.74 -16.17 -21.13
CA ARG A 180 -34.15 -15.92 -21.41
C ARG A 180 -34.77 -15.18 -20.22
N LYS A 181 -35.31 -13.99 -20.48
CA LYS A 181 -36.32 -13.38 -19.60
C LYS A 181 -37.65 -14.04 -19.94
N LEU A 182 -38.23 -14.77 -19.00
CA LEU A 182 -39.64 -15.15 -19.08
C LEU A 182 -40.45 -14.01 -18.48
N THR A 183 -41.21 -13.35 -19.35
CA THR A 183 -42.36 -12.50 -19.04
C THR A 183 -43.62 -13.36 -19.00
N GLU A 184 -44.59 -12.89 -18.20
CA GLU A 184 -46.01 -13.30 -18.10
C GLU A 184 -46.30 -14.55 -17.26
N ALA A 185 -47.41 -14.68 -16.52
CA ALA A 185 -48.51 -13.79 -16.10
C ALA A 185 -49.38 -14.59 -15.10
N ALA A 186 -50.22 -13.86 -14.34
CA ALA A 186 -51.26 -14.29 -13.38
C ALA A 186 -50.78 -14.76 -11.99
#